data_AF-A0A1G7F7N8-F1
#
_entry.id   AF-A0A1G7F7N8-F1
#
_cell.length_a   1.000
_cell.length_b   1.000
_cell.length_c   1.000
_cell.angle_alpha   90.00
_cell.angle_beta   90.00
_cell.angle_gamma   90.00
#
_symmetry.space_group_name_H-M   'P 1'
#
loop_
_entity.id
_entity.type
_entity.pdbx_description
1 polymer ?
#
loop_
_entity_poly.entity_id
_entity_poly.type
_entity_poly.pdbx_seq_one_letter_code
_entity_poly.pdbx_strand_id
1 'polypeptide(L)'
;MRAAPTRRALLRGGASAAALAVMPGMLMPGAAVARSLNDVRDRALFHSVLYALAGPVEMAPQLLGSVSDGFVAKFGAAALDDLVAHVARAGVADVLTAQSDPTREAHLQWLTAALFTGSADPDDKTAQMVNYPVALCWKSLSFAKAPALCAGPEFGYWNGEWGAA
;
A
#
# COMPACT_ATOMS: atom_id res chain seq x y z
N MET A 1 10.59 -66.67 39.94
CA MET A 1 9.50 -66.06 39.14
C MET A 1 10.14 -64.97 38.27
N ARG A 2 10.48 -65.31 37.02
CA ARG A 2 9.93 -64.77 35.74
C ARG A 2 10.20 -63.26 35.47
N ALA A 3 11.19 -63.00 34.58
CA ALA A 3 11.37 -62.00 33.49
C ALA A 3 10.54 -60.69 33.48
N ALA A 4 10.95 -59.51 32.97
CA ALA A 4 12.07 -59.03 32.13
C ALA A 4 12.06 -57.45 32.10
N PRO A 5 13.11 -56.77 31.58
CA PRO A 5 13.17 -55.32 31.38
C PRO A 5 12.57 -54.84 30.03
N THR A 6 12.56 -53.51 29.81
CA THR A 6 12.45 -52.71 28.55
C THR A 6 11.07 -52.24 28.01
N ARG A 7 10.92 -50.91 27.87
CA ARG A 7 9.99 -50.21 26.94
C ARG A 7 10.77 -49.26 26.02
N ARG A 8 11.76 -49.80 25.30
CA ARG A 8 12.23 -49.24 24.02
C ARG A 8 11.81 -50.22 22.93
N ALA A 9 11.31 -49.67 21.83
CA ALA A 9 10.93 -50.32 20.56
C ALA A 9 9.47 -50.77 20.43
N LEU A 10 8.91 -50.50 19.23
CA LEU A 10 7.54 -50.69 18.69
C LEU A 10 6.68 -49.43 18.89
N LEU A 11 6.68 -48.42 18.00
CA LEU A 11 6.52 -48.48 16.53
C LEU A 11 7.39 -47.40 15.86
N ARG A 12 8.53 -47.77 15.27
CA ARG A 12 8.74 -47.83 13.81
C ARG A 12 7.45 -47.83 12.97
N GLY A 13 7.27 -46.77 12.18
CA GLY A 13 6.34 -46.73 11.05
C GLY A 13 6.35 -45.36 10.38
N GLY A 14 7.05 -45.25 9.25
CA GLY A 14 6.82 -44.18 8.28
C GLY A 14 7.77 -42.99 8.34
N ALA A 15 9.03 -43.21 7.96
CA ALA A 15 9.77 -42.16 7.28
C ALA A 15 9.06 -41.89 5.94
N SER A 16 8.44 -40.73 5.80
CA SER A 16 8.24 -40.11 4.49
C SER A 16 9.04 -38.82 4.51
N ALA A 17 10.34 -38.99 4.26
CA ALA A 17 11.10 -37.96 3.58
C ALA A 17 10.36 -37.69 2.27
N ALA A 18 9.60 -36.59 2.20
CA ALA A 18 9.21 -36.02 0.92
C ALA A 18 10.44 -35.33 0.30
N ALA A 19 11.45 -36.15 0.01
CA ALA A 19 12.40 -35.88 -1.04
C ALA A 19 11.69 -36.17 -2.36
N LEU A 20 10.83 -35.24 -2.78
CA LEU A 20 10.53 -35.11 -4.20
C LEU A 20 11.50 -34.08 -4.74
N ALA A 21 12.65 -34.63 -5.14
CA ALA A 21 13.53 -34.02 -6.10
C ALA A 21 12.71 -33.44 -7.27
N VAL A 22 12.91 -32.15 -7.51
CA VAL A 22 13.11 -31.54 -8.82
C VAL A 22 12.68 -32.43 -10.00
N MET A 23 11.41 -32.34 -10.37
CA MET A 23 10.96 -32.64 -11.73
C MET A 23 11.05 -31.32 -12.51
N PRO A 24 12.01 -31.15 -13.43
CA PRO A 24 12.04 -29.98 -14.30
C PRO A 24 10.86 -30.10 -15.27
N GLY A 25 9.79 -29.35 -15.02
CA GLY A 25 8.66 -29.23 -15.94
C GLY A 25 7.27 -29.39 -15.35
N MET A 26 7.12 -29.79 -14.08
CA MET A 26 5.81 -29.82 -13.44
C MET A 26 5.55 -28.46 -12.77
N LEU A 27 5.00 -27.51 -13.53
CA LEU A 27 4.44 -26.27 -13.00
C LEU A 27 3.45 -26.63 -11.89
N MET A 28 3.85 -26.43 -10.62
CA MET A 28 2.95 -26.56 -9.49
C MET A 28 1.92 -25.42 -9.56
N PRO A 29 0.61 -25.70 -9.77
CA PRO A 29 -0.43 -24.67 -9.82
C PRO A 29 -0.49 -23.83 -8.53
N GLY A 30 -0.02 -24.41 -7.42
CA GLY A 30 0.03 -23.74 -6.12
C GLY A 30 0.96 -22.52 -6.08
N ALA A 31 2.04 -22.47 -6.87
CA ALA A 31 2.94 -21.32 -6.89
C ALA A 31 2.27 -20.09 -7.54
N ALA A 32 1.52 -20.31 -8.62
CA ALA A 32 0.78 -19.24 -9.30
C ALA A 32 -0.37 -18.70 -8.42
N VAL A 33 -1.10 -19.59 -7.74
CA VAL A 33 -2.18 -19.21 -6.81
C VAL A 33 -1.63 -18.52 -5.57
N ALA A 34 -0.53 -19.00 -5.00
CA ALA A 34 0.12 -18.34 -3.86
C ALA A 34 0.62 -16.95 -4.23
N ARG A 35 1.19 -16.79 -5.44
CA ARG A 35 1.63 -15.48 -5.94
C ARG A 35 0.46 -14.53 -6.17
N SER A 36 -0.64 -14.99 -6.77
CA SER A 36 -1.81 -14.11 -6.98
C SER A 36 -2.47 -13.68 -5.66
N LEU A 37 -2.52 -14.56 -4.67
CA LEU A 37 -2.98 -14.20 -3.31
C LEU A 37 -2.05 -13.17 -2.65
N ASN A 38 -0.73 -13.30 -2.87
CA ASN A 38 0.24 -12.36 -2.37
C ASN A 38 0.09 -10.99 -3.06
N ASP A 39 -0.07 -10.95 -4.39
CA ASP A 39 -0.27 -9.71 -5.13
C ASP A 39 -1.56 -8.97 -4.68
N VAL A 40 -2.64 -9.70 -4.42
CA VAL A 40 -3.90 -9.11 -3.90
C VAL A 40 -3.69 -8.55 -2.49
N ARG A 41 -3.01 -9.30 -1.62
CA ARG A 41 -2.70 -8.86 -0.26
C ARG A 41 -1.79 -7.63 -0.27
N ASP A 42 -0.75 -7.66 -1.09
CA ASP A 42 0.25 -6.60 -1.15
C ASP A 42 -0.34 -5.31 -1.68
N ARG A 43 -1.24 -5.41 -2.68
CA ARG A 43 -2.03 -4.26 -3.13
C ARG A 43 -2.94 -3.71 -2.05
N ALA A 44 -3.60 -4.58 -1.28
CA ALA A 44 -4.47 -4.15 -0.18
C ALA A 44 -3.67 -3.45 0.94
N LEU A 45 -2.47 -3.95 1.24
CA LEU A 45 -1.55 -3.32 2.20
C LEU A 45 -1.00 -2.00 1.68
N PHE A 46 -0.64 -1.92 0.41
CA PHE A 46 -0.20 -0.66 -0.19
C PHE A 46 -1.33 0.38 -0.16
N HIS A 47 -2.57 -0.01 -0.51
CA HIS A 47 -3.72 0.88 -0.37
C HIS A 47 -3.95 1.31 1.07
N SER A 48 -3.75 0.43 2.07
CA SER A 48 -3.90 0.82 3.48
C SER A 48 -2.87 1.87 3.90
N VAL A 49 -1.65 1.86 3.34
CA VAL A 49 -0.68 2.95 3.48
C VAL A 49 -1.23 4.24 2.89
N LEU A 50 -1.78 4.21 1.67
CA LEU A 50 -2.36 5.41 1.05
C LEU A 50 -3.51 5.98 1.87
N TYR A 51 -4.38 5.13 2.43
CA TYR A 51 -5.44 5.56 3.35
C TYR A 51 -4.90 6.12 4.67
N ALA A 52 -3.84 5.52 5.22
CA ALA A 52 -3.21 6.04 6.44
C ALA A 52 -2.64 7.45 6.19
N LEU A 53 -1.93 7.66 5.08
CA LEU A 53 -1.37 8.95 4.70
C LEU A 53 -2.44 10.00 4.37
N ALA A 54 -3.54 9.59 3.75
CA ALA A 54 -4.65 10.47 3.41
C ALA A 54 -5.42 10.97 4.64
N GLY A 55 -5.44 10.20 5.72
CA GLY A 55 -6.27 10.47 6.90
C GLY A 55 -7.75 10.15 6.67
N PRO A 56 -8.67 10.67 7.51
CA PRO A 56 -10.09 10.31 7.48
C PRO A 56 -10.85 11.04 6.37
N VAL A 57 -10.43 10.87 5.13
CA VAL A 57 -11.05 11.48 3.94
C VAL A 57 -11.40 10.43 2.91
N GLU A 58 -12.52 10.63 2.22
CA GLU A 58 -12.85 9.79 1.07
C GLU A 58 -11.84 10.05 -0.06
N MET A 59 -11.16 9.01 -0.54
CA MET A 59 -10.27 9.13 -1.69
C MET A 59 -10.99 8.75 -2.98
N ALA A 60 -10.81 9.56 -4.02
CA ALA A 60 -11.33 9.24 -5.33
C ALA A 60 -10.60 8.00 -5.90
N PRO A 61 -11.30 7.01 -6.49
CA PRO A 61 -10.67 5.80 -7.01
C PRO A 61 -9.55 6.06 -8.04
N GLN A 62 -9.73 7.10 -8.88
CA GLN A 62 -8.72 7.50 -9.87
C GLN A 62 -7.44 8.06 -9.23
N LEU A 63 -7.54 8.74 -8.08
CA LEU A 63 -6.37 9.23 -7.34
C LEU A 63 -5.59 8.05 -6.76
N LEU A 64 -6.31 7.09 -6.16
CA LEU A 64 -5.71 5.88 -5.60
C LEU A 64 -4.95 5.07 -6.66
N GLY A 65 -5.58 4.85 -7.83
CA GLY A 65 -4.98 4.12 -8.94
C GLY A 65 -3.75 4.83 -9.50
N SER A 66 -3.87 6.10 -9.84
CA SER A 66 -2.77 6.87 -10.45
C SER A 66 -1.57 7.08 -9.53
N VAL A 67 -1.77 7.27 -8.22
CA VAL A 67 -0.65 7.35 -7.27
C VAL A 67 0.06 6.00 -7.14
N SER A 68 -0.69 4.89 -7.15
CA SER A 68 -0.11 3.55 -7.14
C SER A 68 0.73 3.29 -8.39
N ASP A 69 0.18 3.60 -9.56
CA ASP A 69 0.87 3.41 -10.84
C ASP A 69 2.10 4.35 -10.95
N GLY A 70 1.95 5.60 -10.51
CA GLY A 70 3.03 6.59 -10.49
C GLY A 70 4.17 6.19 -9.57
N PHE A 71 3.87 5.64 -8.40
CA PHE A 71 4.88 5.13 -7.47
C PHE A 71 5.72 4.00 -8.10
N VAL A 72 5.04 3.02 -8.72
CA VAL A 72 5.73 1.91 -9.40
C VAL A 72 6.50 2.41 -10.62
N ALA A 73 5.98 3.37 -11.37
CA ALA A 73 6.68 3.96 -12.50
C ALA A 73 7.97 4.69 -12.09
N LYS A 74 7.96 5.37 -10.95
CA LYS A 74 9.11 6.16 -10.46
C LYS A 74 10.16 5.32 -9.73
N PHE A 75 9.72 4.45 -8.82
CA PHE A 75 10.62 3.72 -7.91
C PHE A 75 10.73 2.22 -8.22
N GLY A 76 9.85 1.69 -9.08
CA GLY A 76 9.81 0.27 -9.46
C GLY A 76 9.01 -0.60 -8.50
N ALA A 77 8.66 -1.81 -8.98
CA ALA A 77 7.90 -2.79 -8.19
C ALA A 77 8.64 -3.26 -6.93
N ALA A 78 9.98 -3.33 -6.97
CA ALA A 78 10.77 -3.74 -5.80
C ALA A 78 10.66 -2.76 -4.62
N ALA A 79 10.49 -1.45 -4.90
CA ALA A 79 10.26 -0.46 -3.85
C ALA A 79 8.88 -0.61 -3.21
N LEU A 80 7.87 -1.00 -3.99
CA LEU A 80 6.53 -1.31 -3.48
C LEU A 80 6.59 -2.55 -2.59
N ASP A 81 7.24 -3.61 -3.06
CA ASP A 81 7.40 -4.86 -2.32
C ASP A 81 8.12 -4.62 -0.98
N ASP A 82 9.19 -3.80 -0.95
CA ASP A 82 9.90 -3.47 0.30
C ASP A 82 9.01 -2.68 1.27
N LEU A 83 8.29 -1.67 0.78
CA LEU A 83 7.38 -0.89 1.60
C LEU A 83 6.25 -1.75 2.19
N VAL A 84 5.64 -2.62 1.37
CA VAL A 84 4.60 -3.55 1.82
C VAL A 84 5.17 -4.55 2.83
N ALA A 85 6.37 -5.09 2.60
CA ALA A 85 7.01 -6.02 3.52
C ALA A 85 7.33 -5.36 4.87
N HIS A 86 7.72 -4.08 4.86
CA HIS A 86 7.89 -3.29 6.08
C HIS A 86 6.57 -3.15 6.84
N VAL A 87 5.51 -2.72 6.16
CA VAL A 87 4.17 -2.53 6.76
C VAL A 87 3.60 -3.84 7.29
N ALA A 88 3.83 -4.96 6.60
CA ALA A 88 3.40 -6.27 7.06
C ALA A 88 4.07 -6.69 8.38
N ARG A 89 5.26 -6.17 8.70
CA ARG A 89 6.00 -6.47 9.94
C ARG A 89 5.72 -5.44 11.04
N ALA A 90 5.76 -4.15 10.72
CA ALA A 90 5.67 -3.05 11.68
C ALA A 90 4.23 -2.60 11.93
N GLY A 91 3.30 -2.91 11.02
CA GLY A 91 1.94 -2.41 11.02
C GLY A 91 1.81 -1.07 10.29
N VAL A 92 0.60 -0.76 9.83
CA VAL A 92 0.35 0.45 9.01
C VAL A 92 0.54 1.74 9.81
N ALA A 93 0.29 1.74 11.12
CA ALA A 93 0.45 2.95 11.94
C ALA A 93 1.90 3.44 11.99
N ASP A 94 2.87 2.55 11.79
CA ASP A 94 4.29 2.87 11.81
C ASP A 94 4.68 3.85 10.68
N VAL A 95 3.99 3.80 9.53
CA VAL A 95 4.25 4.69 8.38
C VAL A 95 3.92 6.16 8.66
N LEU A 96 3.17 6.44 9.74
CA LEU A 96 2.83 7.80 10.16
C LEU A 96 3.92 8.41 11.07
N THR A 97 4.91 7.61 11.47
CA THR A 97 6.05 8.07 12.26
C THR A 97 7.27 8.28 11.35
N ALA A 98 8.23 9.07 11.82
CA ALA A 98 9.47 9.30 11.07
C ALA A 98 10.23 7.98 10.88
N GLN A 99 10.60 7.67 9.63
CA GLN A 99 11.28 6.42 9.31
C GLN A 99 12.78 6.54 9.57
N SER A 100 13.37 5.49 10.15
CA SER A 100 14.83 5.40 10.31
C SER A 100 15.57 5.20 8.98
N ASP A 101 14.88 4.65 7.98
CA ASP A 101 15.41 4.46 6.62
C ASP A 101 15.06 5.69 5.77
N PRO A 102 16.08 6.46 5.31
CA PRO A 102 15.85 7.68 4.53
C PRO A 102 15.19 7.41 3.17
N THR A 103 15.38 6.22 2.60
CA THR A 103 14.75 5.85 1.32
C THR A 103 13.26 5.66 1.50
N ARG A 104 12.87 4.96 2.57
CA ARG A 104 11.46 4.75 2.93
C ARG A 104 10.79 6.06 3.31
N GLU A 105 11.46 6.91 4.08
CA GLU A 105 10.99 8.25 4.39
C GLU A 105 10.69 9.05 3.11
N ALA A 106 11.64 9.06 2.16
CA ALA A 106 11.45 9.74 0.87
C ALA A 106 10.28 9.17 0.06
N HIS A 107 10.10 7.84 0.05
CA HIS A 107 8.95 7.20 -0.61
C HIS A 107 7.61 7.65 0.02
N LEU A 108 7.51 7.68 1.34
CA LEU A 108 6.30 8.11 2.05
C LEU A 108 6.01 9.61 1.84
N GLN A 109 7.04 10.44 1.82
CA GLN A 109 6.93 11.86 1.50
C GLN A 109 6.45 12.07 0.06
N TRP A 110 7.00 11.31 -0.90
CA TRP A 110 6.57 11.36 -2.30
C TRP A 110 5.10 10.94 -2.44
N LEU A 111 4.68 9.84 -1.81
CA LEU A 111 3.28 9.39 -1.81
C LEU A 111 2.35 10.46 -1.23
N THR A 112 2.74 11.06 -0.10
CA THR A 112 1.98 12.14 0.54
C THR A 112 1.87 13.34 -0.41
N ALA A 113 2.96 13.77 -1.01
CA ALA A 113 2.96 14.88 -1.95
C ALA A 113 2.09 14.58 -3.19
N ALA A 114 2.16 13.37 -3.73
CA ALA A 114 1.34 12.95 -4.88
C ALA A 114 -0.16 12.96 -4.53
N LEU A 115 -0.54 12.44 -3.36
CA LEU A 115 -1.93 12.44 -2.87
C LEU A 115 -2.47 13.86 -2.68
N PHE A 116 -1.66 14.75 -2.08
CA PHE A 116 -2.09 16.10 -1.74
C PHE A 116 -2.06 17.05 -2.94
N THR A 117 -1.17 16.85 -3.92
CA THR A 117 -1.07 17.74 -5.10
C THR A 117 -1.88 17.23 -6.28
N GLY A 118 -2.08 15.91 -6.39
CA GLY A 118 -2.63 15.28 -7.58
C GLY A 118 -1.68 15.31 -8.79
N SER A 119 -0.38 15.58 -8.57
CA SER A 119 0.66 15.56 -9.61
C SER A 119 0.98 14.13 -10.08
N ALA A 120 1.38 13.97 -11.34
CA ALA A 120 1.99 12.74 -11.84
C ALA A 120 3.35 12.46 -11.19
N ASP A 121 4.11 13.52 -10.89
CA ASP A 121 5.36 13.46 -10.14
C ASP A 121 5.52 14.75 -9.31
N PRO A 122 5.35 14.72 -7.98
CA PRO A 122 5.52 15.90 -7.13
C PRO A 122 6.95 16.47 -7.10
N ASP A 123 7.97 15.70 -7.50
CA ASP A 123 9.35 16.21 -7.54
C ASP A 123 9.63 17.03 -8.81
N ASP A 124 8.83 16.84 -9.86
CA ASP A 124 8.95 17.56 -11.12
C ASP A 124 7.94 18.71 -11.18
N LYS A 125 8.45 19.94 -11.17
CA LYS A 125 7.66 21.17 -11.24
C LYS A 125 6.89 21.33 -12.56
N THR A 126 7.24 20.57 -13.58
CA THR A 126 6.60 20.56 -14.90
C THR A 126 5.66 19.38 -15.10
N ALA A 127 5.57 18.49 -14.11
CA ALA A 127 4.69 17.33 -14.17
C ALA A 127 3.23 17.74 -14.35
N GLN A 128 2.51 16.92 -15.11
CA GLN A 128 1.08 17.12 -15.32
C GLN A 128 0.32 16.89 -14.02
N MET A 129 -0.67 17.75 -13.75
CA MET A 129 -1.59 17.58 -12.63
C MET A 129 -2.74 16.65 -13.01
N VAL A 130 -2.50 15.34 -12.94
CA VAL A 130 -3.43 14.29 -13.41
C VAL A 130 -4.73 14.23 -12.60
N ASN A 131 -4.66 14.54 -11.30
CA ASN A 131 -5.79 14.44 -10.37
C ASN A 131 -6.14 15.77 -9.70
N TYR A 132 -5.79 16.89 -10.34
CA TYR A 132 -5.94 18.23 -9.76
C TYR A 132 -7.28 18.47 -9.04
N PRO A 133 -8.45 18.16 -9.63
CA PRO A 133 -9.74 18.43 -8.99
C PRO A 133 -10.03 17.61 -7.73
N VAL A 134 -9.38 16.45 -7.58
CA VAL A 134 -9.65 15.48 -6.52
C VAL A 134 -8.48 15.32 -5.54
N ALA A 135 -7.43 16.12 -5.71
CA ALA A 135 -6.26 16.16 -4.83
C ALA A 135 -6.67 16.49 -3.38
N LEU A 136 -5.99 15.89 -2.41
CA LEU A 136 -6.39 15.98 -1.01
C LEU A 136 -6.18 17.38 -0.41
N CYS A 137 -5.29 18.21 -0.97
CA CYS A 137 -5.11 19.59 -0.52
C CYS A 137 -6.39 20.42 -0.64
N TRP A 138 -7.29 20.10 -1.59
CA TRP A 138 -8.56 20.80 -1.72
C TRP A 138 -9.60 20.28 -0.72
N LYS A 139 -9.44 19.04 -0.26
CA LYS A 139 -10.34 18.44 0.74
C LYS A 139 -10.00 18.86 2.17
N SER A 140 -8.77 19.31 2.42
CA SER A 140 -8.37 19.86 3.73
C SER A 140 -8.87 21.29 3.96
N LEU A 141 -9.43 21.95 2.94
CA LEU A 141 -9.92 23.32 3.02
C LEU A 141 -11.45 23.34 3.03
N SER A 142 -12.05 23.86 4.10
CA SER A 142 -13.51 24.08 4.18
C SER A 142 -13.98 25.20 3.25
N PHE A 143 -13.06 26.07 2.85
CA PHE A 143 -13.36 27.37 2.28
C PHE A 143 -12.89 27.57 0.85
N ALA A 144 -12.10 26.65 0.31
CA ALA A 144 -11.55 26.77 -1.02
C ALA A 144 -11.85 25.50 -1.80
N LYS A 145 -12.17 25.67 -3.08
CA LYS A 145 -12.18 24.60 -4.06
C LYS A 145 -10.96 24.75 -4.95
N ALA A 146 -10.64 23.70 -5.70
CA ALA A 146 -9.58 23.76 -6.69
C ALA A 146 -9.81 24.96 -7.62
N PRO A 147 -8.85 25.90 -7.74
CA PRO A 147 -8.93 27.02 -8.66
C PRO A 147 -9.33 26.59 -10.08
N ALA A 148 -9.96 27.50 -10.82
CA ALA A 148 -10.55 27.25 -12.14
C ALA A 148 -11.76 26.29 -12.17
N LEU A 149 -12.26 25.84 -11.02
CA LEU A 149 -13.56 25.17 -10.89
C LEU A 149 -14.59 26.05 -10.21
N CYS A 150 -15.79 26.12 -10.77
CA CYS A 150 -16.93 26.77 -10.12
C CYS A 150 -17.36 25.95 -8.90
N ALA A 151 -17.63 26.61 -7.78
CA ALA A 151 -18.12 25.96 -6.57
C ALA A 151 -19.65 25.81 -6.63
N GLY A 152 -20.14 24.67 -7.11
CA GLY A 152 -21.55 24.30 -7.03
C GLY A 152 -22.53 25.31 -7.66
N PRO A 153 -23.83 25.22 -7.35
CA PRO A 153 -24.85 26.13 -7.90
C PRO A 153 -24.85 27.51 -7.23
N GLU A 154 -24.22 27.67 -6.06
CA GLU A 154 -24.24 28.90 -5.26
C GLU A 154 -22.98 29.74 -5.46
N PHE A 155 -23.05 30.68 -6.41
CA PHE A 155 -22.05 31.73 -6.55
C PHE A 155 -22.00 32.61 -5.30
N GLY A 156 -20.80 32.91 -4.78
CA GLY A 156 -20.63 33.76 -3.59
C GLY A 156 -20.44 33.00 -2.27
N TYR A 157 -20.14 31.70 -2.30
CA TYR A 157 -19.88 30.88 -1.10
C TYR A 157 -18.83 31.47 -0.13
N TRP A 158 -17.92 32.31 -0.65
CA TRP A 158 -16.89 33.01 0.13
C TRP A 158 -17.43 34.17 1.01
N ASN A 159 -18.69 34.56 0.86
CA ASN A 159 -19.31 35.62 1.67
C ASN A 159 -19.96 35.11 2.97
N GLY A 160 -20.04 33.79 3.18
CA GLY A 160 -20.53 33.20 4.43
C GLY A 160 -19.50 33.31 5.56
N GLU A 161 -19.97 33.36 6.81
CA GLU A 161 -19.09 33.16 7.96
C GLU A 161 -18.50 31.75 7.94
N TRP A 162 -17.21 31.65 8.24
CA TRP A 162 -16.45 30.42 8.08
C TRP A 162 -16.73 29.53 9.30
N GLY A 163 -17.68 28.61 9.16
CA GLY A 163 -17.91 27.56 10.15
C GLY A 163 -16.78 26.51 10.09
N ALA A 164 -16.32 26.06 11.25
CA ALA A 164 -15.47 24.86 11.33
C ALA A 164 -16.25 23.67 10.74
N ALA A 165 -15.63 22.97 9.79
CA ALA A 165 -16.15 21.73 9.21
C ALA A 165 -16.04 20.58 10.22
#